data_AF-A0A2B7Y5I8-F1
#
_entry.id   AF-A0A2B7Y5I8-F1
#
_cell.length_a   1.000
_cell.length_b   1.000
_cell.length_c   1.000
_cell.angle_alpha   90.00
_cell.angle_beta   90.00
_cell.angle_gamma   90.00
#
_symmetry.space_group_name_H-M   'P 1'
#
loop_
_entity.id
_entity.type
_entity.pdbx_description
1 polymer ?
#
loop_
_entity_poly.entity_id
_entity_poly.type
_entity_poly.pdbx_seq_one_letter_code
_entity_poly.pdbx_strand_id
1 'polypeptide(L)'
;MRLPLPALSSLSSLLFLLSLFILSALPHVSAEHTSNWAVLVSTSRFWFNYRHLANVLSLYRTVKRLGIPDSQIILMLPDDMACNPRNAFPGTVYNNADRALDLYGDNIEVDYRGYEVTVESFIRLLTDRLGDDVPRSKRLGSDAGSNVLVYMTGHGGDQFLKFQDSEEIGAWDLADAFGQMWEKKRYHELLFMIDTCQANTMYTHFYSPNIIATGSSALSQSSYSHHADSDVGVAVIDRWTYYILEFLETQVTNQNSKQTLGDLFDSYDEAKIHSQPGVRWDLFPGGEFEGRRRTVMDFFGNVQNVDVEGDDGNANATDLNSLKEDLVAIAKLVEEWKRQEPQAHLSREEPMSNTTSEKGEQHTASPYHRYPGAMKMDDSRSWSNQLIGLSVLTSLGAVWFAGSVLGKS
;
A
#
# COMPACT_ATOMS: atom_id res chain seq x y z
N MET A 1 -65.17 7.54 -21.73
CA MET A 1 -63.99 8.12 -22.41
C MET A 1 -62.79 7.23 -22.15
N ARG A 2 -62.40 6.37 -23.09
CA ARG A 2 -61.12 5.64 -23.07
C ARG A 2 -60.26 6.28 -24.15
N LEU A 3 -59.16 6.92 -23.75
CA LEU A 3 -58.15 7.47 -24.67
C LEU A 3 -57.43 6.30 -25.36
N PRO A 4 -57.13 6.40 -26.67
CA PRO A 4 -56.39 5.36 -27.37
C PRO A 4 -54.90 5.44 -27.01
N LEU A 5 -54.31 4.30 -26.69
CA LEU A 5 -52.86 4.12 -26.61
C LEU A 5 -52.25 4.30 -28.01
N PRO A 6 -51.13 5.03 -28.17
CA PRO A 6 -50.48 5.16 -29.46
C PRO A 6 -49.85 3.81 -29.85
N ALA A 7 -50.16 3.35 -31.06
CA ALA A 7 -49.48 2.23 -31.68
C ALA A 7 -48.04 2.65 -32.00
N LEU A 8 -47.10 2.32 -31.11
CA LEU A 8 -45.68 2.43 -31.39
C LEU A 8 -45.36 1.49 -32.57
N SER A 9 -44.90 2.08 -33.67
CA SER A 9 -44.45 1.35 -34.86
C SER A 9 -43.42 0.27 -34.49
N SER A 10 -43.46 -0.88 -35.16
CA SER A 10 -42.61 -2.04 -34.84
C SER A 10 -41.10 -1.72 -34.85
N LEU A 11 -40.68 -0.70 -35.62
CA LEU A 11 -39.31 -0.21 -35.62
C LEU A 11 -38.92 0.50 -34.32
N SER A 12 -39.83 1.29 -33.73
CA SER A 12 -39.56 2.01 -32.48
C SER A 12 -39.41 1.06 -31.31
N SER A 13 -40.23 0.00 -31.27
CA SER A 13 -40.14 -1.05 -30.24
C SER A 13 -38.86 -1.87 -30.40
N LEU A 14 -38.43 -2.13 -31.64
CA LEU A 14 -37.19 -2.85 -31.91
C LEU A 14 -35.95 -2.04 -31.52
N LEU A 15 -35.91 -0.73 -31.82
CA LEU A 15 -34.82 0.16 -31.41
C LEU A 15 -34.74 0.31 -29.89
N PHE A 16 -35.90 0.38 -29.21
CA PHE A 16 -35.94 0.45 -27.74
C PHE A 16 -35.42 -0.85 -27.10
N LEU A 17 -35.83 -2.00 -27.63
CA LEU A 17 -35.33 -3.31 -27.20
C LEU A 17 -33.84 -3.48 -27.50
N LEU A 18 -33.36 -3.03 -28.67
CA LEU A 18 -31.94 -3.05 -29.03
C LEU A 18 -31.12 -2.15 -28.10
N SER A 19 -31.63 -0.97 -27.73
CA SER A 19 -30.97 -0.07 -26.78
C SER A 19 -30.91 -0.66 -25.36
N LEU A 20 -31.97 -1.36 -24.93
CA LEU A 20 -31.98 -2.08 -23.66
C LEU A 20 -30.99 -3.25 -23.68
N PHE A 21 -30.88 -3.96 -24.81
CA PHE A 21 -29.96 -5.07 -25.00
C PHE A 21 -28.50 -4.61 -25.02
N ILE A 22 -28.21 -3.47 -25.67
CA ILE A 22 -26.88 -2.85 -25.69
C ILE A 22 -26.50 -2.32 -24.29
N LEU A 23 -27.47 -1.78 -23.53
CA LEU A 23 -27.22 -1.34 -22.15
C LEU A 23 -27.01 -2.50 -21.17
N SER A 24 -27.64 -3.66 -21.40
CA SER A 24 -27.42 -4.90 -20.63
C SER A 24 -26.19 -5.71 -21.07
N ALA A 25 -25.67 -5.44 -22.27
CA ALA A 25 -24.50 -6.11 -22.84
C ALA A 25 -23.19 -5.32 -22.63
N LEU A 26 -23.24 -4.18 -21.94
CA LEU A 26 -22.03 -3.61 -21.35
C LEU A 26 -21.54 -4.64 -20.33
N PRO A 27 -20.32 -5.18 -20.48
CA PRO A 27 -19.75 -6.00 -19.43
C PRO A 27 -19.82 -5.18 -18.14
N HIS A 28 -20.42 -5.75 -17.09
CA HIS A 28 -20.25 -5.25 -15.75
C HIS A 28 -18.79 -5.53 -15.40
N VAL A 29 -17.90 -4.65 -15.84
CA VAL A 29 -16.52 -4.63 -15.39
C VAL A 29 -16.66 -4.24 -13.93
N SER A 30 -16.62 -5.24 -13.04
CA SER A 30 -16.17 -5.00 -11.68
C SER A 30 -14.82 -4.34 -11.87
N ALA A 31 -14.74 -3.03 -11.68
CA ALA A 31 -13.49 -2.32 -11.85
C ALA A 31 -12.55 -2.86 -10.77
N GLU A 32 -11.70 -3.82 -11.15
CA GLU A 32 -10.55 -4.15 -10.34
C GLU A 32 -9.74 -2.86 -10.22
N HIS A 33 -9.45 -2.47 -8.98
CA HIS A 33 -8.65 -1.28 -8.71
C HIS A 33 -7.25 -1.50 -9.26
N THR A 34 -6.66 -0.43 -9.75
CA THR A 34 -5.38 -0.43 -10.49
C THR A 34 -4.17 -0.24 -9.59
N SER A 35 -4.36 0.29 -8.39
CA SER A 35 -3.29 0.45 -7.41
C SER A 35 -3.84 0.58 -5.99
N ASN A 36 -2.99 0.30 -5.01
CA ASN A 36 -3.28 0.49 -3.59
C ASN A 36 -2.32 1.51 -3.01
N TRP A 37 -2.86 2.46 -2.25
CA TRP A 37 -2.10 3.47 -1.52
C TRP A 37 -2.38 3.34 -0.03
N ALA A 38 -1.36 3.57 0.80
CA ALA A 38 -1.51 3.62 2.24
C ALA A 38 -1.06 4.98 2.79
N VAL A 39 -1.87 5.59 3.64
CA VAL A 39 -1.52 6.80 4.40
C VAL A 39 -1.57 6.44 5.87
N LEU A 40 -0.40 6.34 6.50
CA LEU A 40 -0.23 5.83 7.86
C LEU A 40 0.28 6.95 8.77
N VAL A 41 -0.53 7.34 9.75
CA VAL A 41 -0.31 8.56 10.52
C VAL A 41 -0.31 8.27 12.02
N SER A 42 0.83 8.52 12.66
CA SER A 42 0.87 8.68 14.12
C SER A 42 0.68 10.16 14.41
N THR A 43 -0.22 10.50 15.33
CA THR A 43 -0.49 11.90 15.63
C THR A 43 0.08 12.34 16.98
N SER A 44 0.67 11.41 17.75
CA SER A 44 1.15 11.68 19.10
C SER A 44 2.67 11.70 19.19
N ARG A 45 3.19 12.66 19.94
CA ARG A 45 4.62 12.82 20.25
C ARG A 45 4.93 12.44 21.70
N PHE A 46 6.20 12.47 22.07
CA PHE A 46 6.75 12.14 23.39
C PHE A 46 6.81 10.64 23.71
N TRP A 47 7.79 10.29 24.54
CA TRP A 47 8.13 8.91 24.89
C TRP A 47 6.95 8.09 25.46
N PHE A 48 6.08 8.70 26.27
CA PHE A 48 4.93 8.00 26.85
C PHE A 48 3.86 7.58 25.82
N ASN A 49 3.97 8.07 24.58
CA ASN A 49 3.12 7.72 23.45
C ASN A 49 3.81 6.79 22.44
N TYR A 50 4.89 6.12 22.86
CA TYR A 50 5.65 5.16 22.04
C TYR A 50 4.76 4.24 21.19
N ARG A 51 3.73 3.66 21.81
CA ARG A 51 2.76 2.76 21.15
C ARG A 51 2.11 3.31 19.87
N HIS A 52 1.80 4.60 19.79
CA HIS A 52 1.15 5.16 18.59
C HIS A 52 2.10 5.13 17.38
N LEU A 53 3.39 5.38 17.60
CA LEU A 53 4.40 5.21 16.57
C LEU A 53 4.60 3.72 16.24
N ALA A 54 4.70 2.85 17.24
CA ALA A 54 4.85 1.41 17.03
C ALA A 54 3.66 0.78 16.28
N ASN A 55 2.42 1.21 16.54
CA ASN A 55 1.22 0.82 15.82
C ASN A 55 1.36 1.09 14.30
N VAL A 56 1.75 2.32 13.96
CA VAL A 56 1.94 2.77 12.58
C VAL A 56 3.07 2.01 11.90
N LEU A 57 4.21 1.84 12.56
CA LEU A 57 5.32 1.06 12.02
C LEU A 57 4.94 -0.42 11.82
N SER A 58 4.12 -0.98 12.70
CA SER A 58 3.62 -2.35 12.56
C SER A 58 2.76 -2.48 11.29
N LEU A 59 1.83 -1.56 11.06
CA LEU A 59 1.04 -1.57 9.83
C LEU A 59 1.85 -1.26 8.57
N TYR A 60 2.84 -0.35 8.66
CA TYR A 60 3.78 -0.08 7.57
C TYR A 60 4.50 -1.36 7.12
N ARG A 61 4.99 -2.16 8.08
CA ARG A 61 5.60 -3.46 7.77
C ARG A 61 4.60 -4.43 7.19
N THR A 62 3.35 -4.45 7.67
CA THR A 62 2.31 -5.32 7.13
C THR A 62 1.99 -4.99 5.67
N VAL A 63 1.78 -3.73 5.33
CA VAL A 63 1.51 -3.34 3.93
C VAL A 63 2.69 -3.61 3.01
N LYS A 64 3.94 -3.39 3.48
CA LYS A 64 5.15 -3.75 2.72
C LYS A 64 5.29 -5.25 2.52
N ARG A 65 5.05 -6.05 3.57
CA ARG A 65 5.05 -7.52 3.49
C ARG A 65 4.01 -8.04 2.50
N LEU A 66 2.86 -7.37 2.43
CA LEU A 66 1.78 -7.66 1.49
C LEU A 66 1.98 -7.02 0.10
N GLY A 67 3.09 -6.32 -0.09
CA GLY A 67 3.66 -5.95 -1.38
C GLY A 67 3.43 -4.50 -1.82
N ILE A 68 2.79 -3.64 -1.01
CA ILE A 68 2.68 -2.22 -1.36
C ILE A 68 4.10 -1.61 -1.31
N PRO A 69 4.59 -1.02 -2.42
CA PRO A 69 5.92 -0.41 -2.46
C PRO A 69 5.94 0.92 -1.69
N ASP A 70 7.12 1.35 -1.23
CA ASP A 70 7.28 2.62 -0.48
C ASP A 70 6.78 3.83 -1.26
N SER A 71 6.90 3.83 -2.59
CA SER A 71 6.37 4.89 -3.44
C SER A 71 4.84 5.07 -3.38
N GLN A 72 4.13 4.11 -2.77
CA GLN A 72 2.68 4.11 -2.55
C GLN A 72 2.28 4.14 -1.07
N ILE A 73 3.25 4.31 -0.17
CA ILE A 73 3.00 4.44 1.26
C ILE A 73 3.45 5.83 1.70
N ILE A 74 2.53 6.60 2.29
CA ILE A 74 2.84 7.86 2.95
C ILE A 74 2.90 7.62 4.45
N LEU A 75 4.09 7.77 5.02
CA LEU A 75 4.34 7.55 6.44
C LEU A 75 4.59 8.87 7.18
N MET A 76 3.76 9.17 8.18
CA MET A 76 3.85 10.38 8.99
C MET A 76 4.16 10.05 10.46
N LEU A 77 5.36 10.41 10.92
CA LEU A 77 5.83 10.16 12.29
C LEU A 77 6.22 11.48 12.98
N PRO A 78 5.50 11.90 14.04
CA PRO A 78 5.67 13.20 14.69
C PRO A 78 6.84 13.23 15.67
N ASP A 79 7.47 12.08 15.92
CA ASP A 79 8.61 11.92 16.82
C ASP A 79 9.43 10.71 16.37
N ASP A 80 10.68 10.60 16.83
CA ASP A 80 11.57 9.47 16.53
C ASP A 80 11.90 8.72 17.84
N MET A 81 11.19 7.60 18.06
CA MET A 81 11.41 6.77 19.24
C MET A 81 12.71 5.96 19.15
N ALA A 82 13.19 5.65 17.94
CA ALA A 82 14.43 4.90 17.74
C ALA A 82 15.65 5.73 18.20
N CYS A 83 15.61 7.04 17.94
CA CYS A 83 16.67 7.98 18.33
C CYS A 83 16.42 8.70 19.67
N ASN A 84 15.38 8.33 20.42
CA ASN A 84 15.05 9.00 21.68
C ASN A 84 16.08 8.66 22.77
N PRO A 85 16.61 9.63 23.54
CA PRO A 85 17.55 9.36 24.63
C PRO A 85 17.01 8.45 25.75
N ARG A 86 15.68 8.28 25.85
CA ARG A 86 15.04 7.35 26.79
C ARG A 86 15.00 5.91 26.27
N ASN A 87 15.27 5.69 24.98
CA ASN A 87 15.25 4.36 24.40
C ASN A 87 16.46 3.57 24.88
N ALA A 88 16.21 2.51 25.65
CA ALA A 88 17.24 1.58 26.10
C ALA A 88 17.87 0.79 24.94
N PHE A 89 17.22 0.76 23.78
CA PHE A 89 17.64 0.06 22.57
C PHE A 89 17.78 1.05 21.40
N PRO A 90 18.93 1.76 21.29
CA PRO A 90 19.11 2.78 20.27
C PRO A 90 18.95 2.24 18.86
N GLY A 91 18.21 2.98 18.02
CA GLY A 91 18.01 2.63 16.61
C GLY A 91 16.90 1.61 16.36
N THR A 92 16.22 1.10 17.39
CA THR A 92 15.16 0.09 17.22
C THR A 92 13.83 0.50 17.87
N VAL A 93 12.74 -0.07 17.36
CA VAL A 93 11.38 0.09 17.90
C VAL A 93 10.69 -1.28 17.95
N TYR A 94 9.97 -1.60 19.03
CA TYR A 94 9.32 -2.91 19.21
C TYR A 94 7.84 -2.73 19.56
N ASN A 95 6.95 -3.61 19.09
CA ASN A 95 5.53 -3.64 19.48
C ASN A 95 5.19 -4.74 20.50
N ASN A 96 6.19 -5.49 20.97
CA ASN A 96 6.02 -6.59 21.90
C ASN A 96 7.21 -6.68 22.85
N ALA A 97 6.96 -7.17 24.06
CA ALA A 97 7.95 -7.27 25.13
C ALA A 97 9.02 -8.35 24.88
N ASP A 98 8.73 -9.34 24.03
CA ASP A 98 9.72 -10.33 23.59
C ASP A 98 10.74 -9.75 22.60
N ARG A 99 10.45 -8.56 22.04
CA ARG A 99 11.30 -7.81 21.10
C ARG A 99 11.76 -8.66 19.91
N ALA A 100 10.92 -9.59 19.48
CA ALA A 100 11.23 -10.50 18.39
C ALA A 100 11.38 -9.80 17.03
N LEU A 101 10.77 -8.61 16.87
CA LEU A 101 10.71 -7.88 15.62
C LEU A 101 11.05 -6.39 15.81
N ASP A 102 12.19 -5.96 15.28
CA ASP A 102 12.47 -4.53 15.15
C ASP A 102 11.62 -3.92 14.02
N LEU A 103 10.80 -2.96 14.40
CA LEU A 103 9.86 -2.26 13.53
C LEU A 103 10.52 -1.16 12.71
N TYR A 104 11.59 -0.55 13.22
CA TYR A 104 12.26 0.56 12.57
C TYR A 104 13.14 0.03 11.43
N GLY A 105 14.08 -0.87 11.75
CA GLY A 105 14.95 -1.53 10.77
C GLY A 105 15.71 -0.56 9.87
N ASP A 106 16.30 -1.09 8.79
CA ASP A 106 17.12 -0.31 7.86
C ASP A 106 16.33 0.28 6.67
N ASN A 107 15.10 -0.19 6.44
CA ASN A 107 14.33 0.05 5.20
C ASN A 107 13.01 0.80 5.45
N ILE A 108 13.00 1.72 6.40
CA ILE A 108 11.86 2.60 6.67
C ILE A 108 11.99 3.92 5.91
N GLU A 109 10.98 4.25 5.12
CA GLU A 109 10.86 5.54 4.45
C GLU A 109 9.81 6.40 5.17
N VAL A 110 10.27 7.44 5.87
CA VAL A 110 9.38 8.39 6.58
C VAL A 110 9.24 9.66 5.75
N ASP A 111 8.03 9.96 5.28
CA ASP A 111 7.76 11.09 4.39
C ASP A 111 7.59 12.40 5.13
N TYR A 112 6.87 12.38 6.25
CA TYR A 112 6.67 13.54 7.11
C TYR A 112 7.24 13.24 8.49
N ARG A 113 8.27 14.00 8.89
CA ARG A 113 9.01 13.77 10.13
C ARG A 113 8.80 14.93 11.12
N GLY A 114 8.62 14.60 12.40
CA GLY A 114 8.65 15.59 13.48
C GLY A 114 7.63 16.71 13.26
N TYR A 115 8.11 17.95 13.21
CA TYR A 115 7.29 19.15 13.03
C TYR A 115 6.55 19.24 11.69
N GLU A 116 6.86 18.38 10.71
CA GLU A 116 6.11 18.32 9.45
C GLU A 116 4.73 17.64 9.60
N VAL A 117 4.52 16.88 10.67
CA VAL A 117 3.27 16.13 10.94
C VAL A 117 2.22 17.05 11.58
N THR A 118 1.65 17.95 10.80
CA THR A 118 0.58 18.87 11.23
C THR A 118 -0.76 18.52 10.61
N VAL A 119 -1.84 19.09 11.15
CA VAL A 119 -3.18 18.95 10.53
C VAL A 119 -3.16 19.52 9.11
N GLU A 120 -2.49 20.66 8.91
CA GLU A 120 -2.35 21.30 7.60
C GLU A 120 -1.64 20.41 6.58
N SER A 121 -0.50 19.80 6.95
CA SER A 121 0.24 18.90 6.06
C SER A 121 -0.62 17.70 5.65
N PHE A 122 -1.34 17.10 6.60
CA PHE A 122 -2.19 15.94 6.35
C PHE A 122 -3.37 16.30 5.42
N ILE A 123 -4.08 17.40 5.68
CA ILE A 123 -5.19 17.85 4.82
C ILE A 123 -4.69 18.22 3.42
N ARG A 124 -3.54 18.89 3.30
CA ARG A 124 -2.95 19.23 2.00
C ARG A 124 -2.51 18.00 1.21
N LEU A 125 -2.00 16.98 1.88
CA LEU A 125 -1.66 15.69 1.28
C LEU A 125 -2.91 15.04 0.66
N LEU A 126 -3.98 14.88 1.44
CA LEU A 126 -5.22 14.25 0.98
C LEU A 126 -5.86 15.04 -0.18
N THR A 127 -5.90 16.36 -0.06
CA THR A 127 -6.59 17.23 -1.03
C THR A 127 -5.73 17.69 -2.20
N ASP A 128 -4.44 17.31 -2.23
CA ASP A 128 -3.45 17.73 -3.24
C ASP A 128 -3.36 19.24 -3.41
N ARG A 129 -3.17 19.89 -2.27
CA ARG A 129 -2.96 21.34 -2.16
C ARG A 129 -1.52 21.62 -1.73
N LEU A 130 -0.59 20.94 -2.39
CA LEU A 130 0.86 21.00 -2.18
C LEU A 130 1.51 21.82 -3.30
N GLY A 131 2.42 22.74 -2.96
CA GLY A 131 3.17 23.54 -3.94
C GLY A 131 4.07 22.67 -4.82
N ASP A 132 4.44 23.15 -6.02
CA ASP A 132 5.20 22.37 -7.02
C ASP A 132 6.58 21.91 -6.53
N ASP A 133 7.13 22.58 -5.52
CA ASP A 133 8.40 22.28 -4.87
C ASP A 133 8.35 21.06 -3.92
N VAL A 134 7.14 20.61 -3.54
CA VAL A 134 6.99 19.42 -2.69
C VAL A 134 7.39 18.16 -3.47
N PRO A 135 8.35 17.35 -2.96
CA PRO A 135 8.87 16.18 -3.67
C PRO A 135 7.80 15.10 -3.85
N ARG A 136 7.99 14.23 -4.87
CA ARG A 136 7.02 13.19 -5.22
C ARG A 136 6.74 12.21 -4.08
N SER A 137 7.73 11.88 -3.26
CA SER A 137 7.56 10.98 -2.10
C SER A 137 6.56 11.52 -1.08
N LYS A 138 6.43 12.85 -0.96
CA LYS A 138 5.48 13.50 -0.03
C LYS A 138 4.09 13.72 -0.65
N ARG A 139 3.79 13.15 -1.81
CA ARG A 139 2.50 13.32 -2.51
C ARG A 139 1.75 12.01 -2.58
N LEU A 140 0.47 12.05 -2.20
CA LEU A 140 -0.45 10.94 -2.43
C LEU A 140 -0.79 10.88 -3.93
N GLY A 141 -0.23 9.93 -4.67
CA GLY A 141 -0.38 9.83 -6.12
C GLY A 141 -1.61 9.06 -6.59
N SER A 142 -2.62 8.89 -5.74
CA SER A 142 -3.82 8.12 -6.02
C SER A 142 -4.77 8.81 -7.00
N ASP A 143 -5.58 8.00 -7.68
CA ASP A 143 -6.50 8.41 -8.73
C ASP A 143 -7.84 7.66 -8.65
N ALA A 144 -8.65 7.78 -9.72
CA ALA A 144 -9.99 7.22 -9.79
C ALA A 144 -10.04 5.68 -9.76
N GLY A 145 -8.91 5.01 -10.02
CA GLY A 145 -8.76 3.57 -9.98
C GLY A 145 -7.96 3.08 -8.77
N SER A 146 -7.65 3.95 -7.81
CA SER A 146 -6.79 3.62 -6.67
C SER A 146 -7.60 3.34 -5.41
N ASN A 147 -7.37 2.21 -4.72
CA ASN A 147 -7.89 2.05 -3.36
C ASN A 147 -6.93 2.70 -2.37
N VAL A 148 -7.49 3.36 -1.34
CA VAL A 148 -6.70 4.11 -0.36
C VAL A 148 -7.01 3.61 1.05
N LEU A 149 -6.00 3.08 1.73
CA LEU A 149 -6.01 2.82 3.16
C LEU A 149 -5.55 4.08 3.89
N VAL A 150 -6.37 4.62 4.78
CA VAL A 150 -5.97 5.70 5.71
C VAL A 150 -6.04 5.14 7.12
N TYR A 151 -4.89 4.98 7.76
CA TYR A 151 -4.80 4.57 9.16
C TYR A 151 -4.26 5.71 10.03
N MET A 152 -4.97 6.02 11.10
CA MET A 152 -4.58 7.04 12.07
C MET A 152 -4.60 6.50 13.49
N THR A 153 -3.62 6.88 14.31
CA THR A 153 -3.61 6.52 15.73
C THR A 153 -3.06 7.65 16.58
N GLY A 154 -3.66 7.84 17.76
CA GLY A 154 -3.28 8.88 18.67
C GLY A 154 -4.28 9.08 19.81
N HIS A 155 -4.21 10.24 20.44
CA HIS A 155 -5.17 10.66 21.46
C HIS A 155 -6.28 11.50 20.85
N GLY A 156 -7.51 11.25 21.25
CA GLY A 156 -8.68 11.97 20.74
C GLY A 156 -9.85 11.88 21.70
N GLY A 157 -11.03 12.22 21.19
CA GLY A 157 -12.28 12.18 21.93
C GLY A 157 -13.46 12.32 20.98
N ASP A 158 -14.60 12.80 21.48
CA ASP A 158 -15.80 12.98 20.69
C ASP A 158 -15.54 13.94 19.51
N GLN A 159 -15.43 13.38 18.31
CA GLN A 159 -15.27 14.06 17.03
C GLN A 159 -13.95 14.82 16.84
N PHE A 160 -12.90 14.50 17.59
CA PHE A 160 -11.57 15.06 17.34
C PHE A 160 -10.42 14.08 17.61
N LEU A 161 -9.28 14.31 16.93
CA LEU A 161 -8.00 13.63 17.15
C LEU A 161 -6.89 14.68 17.29
N LYS A 162 -6.08 14.59 18.34
CA LYS A 162 -4.97 15.51 18.60
C LYS A 162 -3.79 15.23 17.70
N PHE A 163 -3.17 16.29 17.21
CA PHE A 163 -1.90 16.30 16.49
C PHE A 163 -0.83 16.98 17.34
N GLN A 164 0.25 16.25 17.60
CA GLN A 164 1.44 16.69 18.34
C GLN A 164 1.14 17.32 19.72
N ASP A 165 0.01 16.99 20.34
CA ASP A 165 -0.45 17.61 21.61
C ASP A 165 -0.64 19.15 21.53
N SER A 166 -0.83 19.70 20.33
CA SER A 166 -0.96 21.15 20.10
C SER A 166 -2.09 21.55 19.16
N GLU A 167 -2.43 20.70 18.20
CA GLU A 167 -3.50 20.90 17.24
C GLU A 167 -4.52 19.77 17.37
N GLU A 168 -5.71 19.96 16.80
CA GLU A 168 -6.75 18.94 16.72
C GLU A 168 -7.33 18.95 15.30
N ILE A 169 -7.56 17.75 14.75
CA ILE A 169 -8.36 17.57 13.54
C ILE A 169 -9.74 17.05 13.94
N GLY A 170 -10.80 17.67 13.40
CA GLY A 170 -12.17 17.28 13.64
C GLY A 170 -12.69 16.21 12.68
N ALA A 171 -13.77 15.54 13.07
CA ALA A 171 -14.51 14.62 12.20
C ALA A 171 -15.03 15.30 10.91
N TRP A 172 -15.38 16.60 10.99
CA TRP A 172 -15.78 17.41 9.84
C TRP A 172 -14.63 17.69 8.89
N ASP A 173 -13.44 18.00 9.41
CA ASP A 173 -12.25 18.25 8.57
C ASP A 173 -11.88 17.01 7.73
N LEU A 174 -12.00 15.81 8.33
CA LEU A 174 -11.81 14.54 7.63
C LEU A 174 -12.91 14.31 6.57
N ALA A 175 -14.17 14.58 6.91
CA ALA A 175 -15.29 14.44 5.98
C ALA A 175 -15.09 15.32 4.74
N ASP A 176 -14.73 16.58 4.95
CA ASP A 176 -14.50 17.56 3.88
C ASP A 176 -13.25 17.23 3.05
N ALA A 177 -12.19 16.69 3.68
CA ALA A 177 -11.01 16.23 2.97
C ALA A 177 -11.33 15.04 2.06
N PHE A 178 -12.07 14.04 2.56
CA PHE A 178 -12.52 12.91 1.74
C PHE A 178 -13.53 13.34 0.67
N GLY A 179 -14.38 14.33 0.95
CA GLY A 179 -15.20 15.03 -0.04
C GLY A 179 -14.40 15.59 -1.21
N GLN A 180 -13.35 16.34 -0.91
CA GLN A 180 -12.46 16.87 -1.95
C GLN A 180 -11.69 15.78 -2.69
N MET A 181 -11.28 14.71 -2.02
CA MET A 181 -10.66 13.55 -2.69
C MET A 181 -11.63 12.91 -3.68
N TRP A 182 -12.90 12.74 -3.30
CA TRP A 182 -13.94 12.18 -4.16
C TRP A 182 -14.21 13.07 -5.38
N GLU A 183 -14.41 14.37 -5.17
CA GLU A 183 -14.66 15.34 -6.25
C GLU A 183 -13.50 15.40 -7.25
N LYS A 184 -12.27 15.26 -6.76
CA LYS A 184 -11.05 15.23 -7.57
C LYS A 184 -10.72 13.83 -8.12
N LYS A 185 -11.59 12.83 -7.88
CA LYS A 185 -11.40 11.43 -8.30
C LYS A 185 -10.05 10.87 -7.87
N ARG A 186 -9.72 10.99 -6.59
CA ARG A 186 -8.44 10.55 -6.00
C ARG A 186 -8.53 9.19 -5.30
N TYR A 187 -9.69 8.54 -5.33
CA TYR A 187 -9.82 7.17 -4.89
C TYR A 187 -10.96 6.48 -5.66
N HIS A 188 -10.83 5.17 -5.83
CA HIS A 188 -11.87 4.24 -6.22
C HIS A 188 -12.68 3.83 -4.98
N GLU A 189 -12.01 3.25 -3.99
CA GLU A 189 -12.53 2.92 -2.66
C GLU A 189 -11.57 3.38 -1.56
N LEU A 190 -12.11 3.72 -0.39
CA LEU A 190 -11.33 4.19 0.75
C LEU A 190 -11.67 3.37 2.00
N LEU A 191 -10.64 2.83 2.65
CA LEU A 191 -10.74 2.20 3.96
C LEU A 191 -10.13 3.13 5.01
N PHE A 192 -10.98 3.70 5.87
CA PHE A 192 -10.55 4.55 6.97
C PHE A 192 -10.51 3.74 8.28
N MET A 193 -9.35 3.69 8.91
CA MET A 193 -9.11 2.96 10.16
C MET A 193 -8.53 3.91 11.20
N ILE A 194 -9.11 3.94 12.40
CA ILE A 194 -8.65 4.88 13.42
C ILE A 194 -8.61 4.27 14.84
N ASP A 195 -7.45 4.35 15.49
CA ASP A 195 -7.25 3.91 16.88
C ASP A 195 -7.07 5.10 17.83
N THR A 196 -8.13 5.44 18.56
CA THR A 196 -8.18 6.54 19.53
C THR A 196 -9.36 6.36 20.48
N CYS A 197 -9.40 7.09 21.58
CA CYS A 197 -10.61 7.24 22.39
C CYS A 197 -11.75 7.83 21.55
N GLN A 198 -12.95 7.24 21.68
CA GLN A 198 -14.16 7.61 20.94
C GLN A 198 -14.00 7.60 19.41
N ALA A 199 -13.13 6.72 18.91
CA ALA A 199 -12.80 6.57 17.49
C ALA A 199 -14.02 6.55 16.55
N ASN A 200 -15.10 5.89 16.96
CA ASN A 200 -16.29 5.72 16.12
C ASN A 200 -16.98 7.05 15.77
N THR A 201 -16.72 8.10 16.55
CA THR A 201 -17.26 9.44 16.31
C THR A 201 -16.58 10.14 15.13
N MET A 202 -15.34 9.75 14.78
CA MET A 202 -14.51 10.42 13.76
C MET A 202 -15.02 10.27 12.33
N TYR A 203 -15.82 9.24 12.06
CA TYR A 203 -16.36 8.98 10.73
C TYR A 203 -17.88 9.21 10.63
N THR A 204 -18.50 9.81 11.66
CA THR A 204 -19.97 10.03 11.69
C THR A 204 -20.44 11.05 10.65
N HIS A 205 -19.60 12.02 10.31
CA HIS A 205 -19.93 13.09 9.36
C HIS A 205 -19.48 12.80 7.93
N PHE A 206 -18.89 11.64 7.65
CA PHE A 206 -18.55 11.27 6.27
C PHE A 206 -19.81 11.22 5.41
N TYR A 207 -19.72 11.78 4.21
CA TYR A 207 -20.82 11.88 3.25
C TYR A 207 -20.43 11.42 1.83
N SER A 208 -19.14 11.16 1.60
CA SER A 208 -18.61 10.74 0.29
C SER A 208 -18.77 9.24 0.12
N PRO A 209 -19.12 8.76 -1.09
CA PRO A 209 -19.35 7.34 -1.33
C PRO A 209 -18.05 6.54 -1.37
N ASN A 210 -18.19 5.21 -1.41
CA ASN A 210 -17.13 4.23 -1.52
C ASN A 210 -16.16 4.24 -0.32
N ILE A 211 -16.66 4.61 0.86
CA ILE A 211 -15.90 4.62 2.11
C ILE A 211 -16.38 3.50 3.03
N ILE A 212 -15.46 2.68 3.50
CA ILE A 212 -15.62 1.80 4.66
C ILE A 212 -14.82 2.42 5.79
N ALA A 213 -15.43 2.59 6.96
CA ALA A 213 -14.75 3.19 8.11
C ALA A 213 -14.86 2.28 9.34
N THR A 214 -13.77 2.15 10.10
CA THR A 214 -13.73 1.38 11.34
C THR A 214 -12.91 2.12 12.41
N GLY A 215 -13.32 1.96 13.67
CA GLY A 215 -12.73 2.63 14.81
C GLY A 215 -12.60 1.72 16.02
N SER A 216 -11.65 2.01 16.90
CA SER A 216 -11.35 1.16 18.06
C SER A 216 -12.33 1.26 19.24
N SER A 217 -13.11 2.34 19.35
CA SER A 217 -13.93 2.60 20.55
C SER A 217 -15.18 3.45 20.26
N ALA A 218 -16.29 3.12 20.93
CA ALA A 218 -17.55 3.83 20.81
C ALA A 218 -17.56 5.18 21.53
N LEU A 219 -18.61 5.99 21.28
CA LEU A 219 -18.85 7.24 22.01
C LEU A 219 -18.83 6.98 23.52
N SER A 220 -18.21 7.89 24.29
CA SER A 220 -18.01 7.75 25.74
C SER A 220 -17.08 6.62 26.19
N GLN A 221 -16.29 6.01 25.30
CA GLN A 221 -15.29 5.00 25.64
C GLN A 221 -13.86 5.48 25.37
N SER A 222 -12.92 4.96 26.16
CA SER A 222 -11.49 5.07 25.87
C SER A 222 -11.05 3.94 24.94
N SER A 223 -9.96 4.15 24.20
CA SER A 223 -9.13 3.06 23.69
C SER A 223 -8.03 2.73 24.70
N TYR A 224 -7.47 1.53 24.62
CA TYR A 224 -6.57 1.01 25.66
C TYR A 224 -5.26 0.52 25.06
N SER A 225 -4.18 0.78 25.77
CA SER A 225 -2.87 0.22 25.47
C SER A 225 -2.80 -1.28 25.80
N HIS A 226 -1.90 -2.00 25.14
CA HIS A 226 -1.53 -3.39 25.39
C HIS A 226 -0.01 -3.51 25.54
N HIS A 227 0.47 -4.66 26.05
CA HIS A 227 1.89 -4.98 26.26
C HIS A 227 2.73 -3.82 26.84
N ALA A 228 2.92 -3.83 28.16
CA ALA A 228 3.94 -2.98 28.79
C ALA A 228 5.30 -3.66 28.71
N ASP A 229 6.32 -2.94 28.23
CA ASP A 229 7.71 -3.40 28.27
C ASP A 229 8.43 -2.66 29.41
N SER A 230 9.01 -3.40 30.35
CA SER A 230 9.70 -2.84 31.52
C SER A 230 11.02 -2.15 31.18
N ASP A 231 11.70 -2.59 30.12
CA ASP A 231 12.98 -2.04 29.68
C ASP A 231 12.76 -0.74 28.88
N VAL A 232 11.70 -0.69 28.06
CA VAL A 232 11.25 0.53 27.37
C VAL A 232 10.54 1.49 28.35
N GLY A 233 9.90 0.93 29.38
CA GLY A 233 9.27 1.65 30.49
C GLY A 233 7.87 2.20 30.20
N VAL A 234 7.26 1.82 29.07
CA VAL A 234 5.93 2.27 28.61
C VAL A 234 5.20 1.14 27.88
N ALA A 235 3.91 1.35 27.58
CA ALA A 235 3.18 0.45 26.70
C ALA A 235 3.65 0.62 25.24
N VAL A 236 3.81 -0.50 24.54
CA VAL A 236 4.44 -0.54 23.22
C VAL A 236 3.47 -0.75 22.05
N ILE A 237 2.20 -1.02 22.31
CA ILE A 237 1.16 -1.18 21.28
C ILE A 237 -0.23 -0.87 21.86
N ASP A 238 -1.23 -0.56 21.04
CA ASP A 238 -2.63 -0.47 21.48
C ASP A 238 -3.42 -1.76 21.22
N ARG A 239 -4.43 -2.03 22.05
CA ARG A 239 -5.19 -3.30 22.05
C ARG A 239 -5.86 -3.59 20.72
N TRP A 240 -6.61 -2.62 20.21
CA TRP A 240 -7.35 -2.81 18.96
C TRP A 240 -6.40 -3.05 17.79
N THR A 241 -5.36 -2.22 17.69
CA THR A 241 -4.31 -2.39 16.68
C THR A 241 -3.58 -3.73 16.81
N TYR A 242 -3.27 -4.19 18.02
CA TYR A 242 -2.67 -5.51 18.26
C TYR A 242 -3.51 -6.65 17.69
N TYR A 243 -4.82 -6.68 17.95
CA TYR A 243 -5.66 -7.78 17.44
C TYR A 243 -5.90 -7.71 15.92
N ILE A 244 -5.88 -6.52 15.33
CA ILE A 244 -5.83 -6.39 13.86
C ILE A 244 -4.53 -6.96 13.31
N LEU A 245 -3.38 -6.61 13.90
CA LEU A 245 -2.09 -7.13 13.48
C LEU A 245 -2.02 -8.65 13.64
N GLU A 246 -2.53 -9.19 14.74
CA GLU A 246 -2.64 -10.65 14.96
C GLU A 246 -3.44 -11.33 13.82
N PHE A 247 -4.58 -10.76 13.42
CA PHE A 247 -5.35 -11.25 12.28
C PHE A 247 -4.55 -11.16 10.97
N LEU A 248 -3.95 -10.00 10.69
CA LEU A 248 -3.18 -9.78 9.45
C LEU A 248 -1.94 -10.69 9.39
N GLU A 249 -1.31 -10.99 10.50
CA GLU A 249 -0.12 -11.84 10.56
C GLU A 249 -0.46 -13.33 10.43
N THR A 250 -1.56 -13.77 11.05
CA THR A 250 -1.94 -15.20 11.12
C THR A 250 -2.87 -15.65 10.00
N GLN A 251 -3.79 -14.79 9.56
CA GLN A 251 -4.81 -15.13 8.55
C GLN A 251 -4.46 -14.62 7.15
N VAL A 252 -3.69 -13.53 7.04
CA VAL A 252 -3.31 -12.90 5.76
C VAL A 252 -1.82 -13.12 5.50
N THR A 253 -1.45 -14.38 5.27
CA THR A 253 -0.03 -14.81 5.24
C THR A 253 0.68 -14.53 3.92
N ASN A 254 -0.05 -14.28 2.83
CA ASN A 254 0.52 -14.07 1.50
C ASN A 254 -0.39 -13.19 0.63
N GLN A 255 0.15 -12.77 -0.52
CA GLN A 255 -0.52 -11.84 -1.43
C GLN A 255 -1.77 -12.40 -2.13
N ASN A 256 -1.99 -13.72 -2.07
CA ASN A 256 -3.15 -14.38 -2.67
C ASN A 256 -4.24 -14.68 -1.62
N SER A 257 -4.14 -14.08 -0.43
CA SER A 257 -5.12 -14.26 0.64
C SER A 257 -6.52 -13.85 0.17
N LYS A 258 -7.51 -14.68 0.48
CA LYS A 258 -8.92 -14.43 0.19
C LYS A 258 -9.70 -13.97 1.41
N GLN A 259 -9.00 -13.69 2.52
CA GLN A 259 -9.65 -13.16 3.72
C GLN A 259 -10.29 -11.82 3.41
N THR A 260 -11.51 -11.67 3.87
CA THR A 260 -12.34 -10.50 3.59
C THR A 260 -12.27 -9.48 4.71
N LEU A 261 -12.72 -8.26 4.44
CA LEU A 261 -12.96 -7.26 5.49
C LEU A 261 -14.03 -7.76 6.48
N GLY A 262 -15.01 -8.55 6.01
CA GLY A 262 -15.95 -9.25 6.88
C GLY A 262 -15.25 -10.16 7.88
N ASP A 263 -14.30 -10.99 7.42
CA ASP A 263 -13.53 -11.89 8.29
C ASP A 263 -12.67 -11.11 9.30
N LEU A 264 -12.06 -9.99 8.87
CA LEU A 264 -11.31 -9.11 9.76
C LEU A 264 -12.20 -8.51 10.85
N PHE A 265 -13.35 -7.97 10.49
CA PHE A 265 -14.24 -7.31 11.47
C PHE A 265 -14.98 -8.29 12.37
N ASP A 266 -15.27 -9.50 11.89
CA ASP A 266 -15.81 -10.58 12.71
C ASP A 266 -14.79 -11.12 13.72
N SER A 267 -13.49 -10.89 13.50
CA SER A 267 -12.43 -11.25 14.45
C SER A 267 -12.37 -10.35 15.68
N TYR A 268 -13.10 -9.23 15.68
CA TYR A 268 -13.13 -8.30 16.82
C TYR A 268 -13.76 -8.95 18.05
N ASP A 269 -13.01 -8.91 19.15
CA ASP A 269 -13.42 -9.45 20.44
C ASP A 269 -13.34 -8.33 21.49
N GLU A 270 -14.49 -7.77 21.87
CA GLU A 270 -14.58 -6.68 22.84
C GLU A 270 -14.01 -7.06 24.22
N ALA A 271 -14.07 -8.33 24.59
CA ALA A 271 -13.53 -8.80 25.87
C ALA A 271 -12.00 -8.75 25.87
N LYS A 272 -11.37 -8.87 24.70
CA LYS A 272 -9.92 -8.70 24.52
C LYS A 272 -9.53 -7.24 24.28
N ILE A 273 -10.30 -6.53 23.45
CA ILE A 273 -10.04 -5.15 23.04
C ILE A 273 -10.31 -4.14 24.18
N HIS A 274 -11.24 -4.45 25.08
CA HIS A 274 -11.71 -3.63 26.22
C HIS A 274 -12.48 -2.35 25.82
N SER A 275 -12.85 -2.22 24.55
CA SER A 275 -13.75 -1.19 24.02
C SER A 275 -14.63 -1.81 22.93
N GLN A 276 -15.66 -1.09 22.49
CA GLN A 276 -16.52 -1.46 21.35
C GLN A 276 -15.96 -0.89 20.04
N PRO A 277 -15.34 -1.70 19.17
CA PRO A 277 -15.01 -1.25 17.84
C PRO A 277 -16.29 -1.05 17.02
N GLY A 278 -16.28 -0.07 16.12
CA GLY A 278 -17.41 0.18 15.22
C GLY A 278 -16.98 0.04 13.78
N VAL A 279 -17.93 -0.32 12.91
CA VAL A 279 -17.75 -0.30 11.46
C VAL A 279 -18.93 0.42 10.82
N ARG A 280 -18.66 1.25 9.81
CA ARG A 280 -19.64 2.00 9.04
C ARG A 280 -19.58 1.59 7.56
N TRP A 281 -20.74 1.27 7.00
CA TRP A 281 -20.88 0.68 5.66
C TRP A 281 -21.82 1.44 4.71
N ASP A 282 -22.66 2.35 5.22
CA ASP A 282 -23.75 2.98 4.48
C ASP A 282 -23.31 3.84 3.29
N LEU A 283 -22.05 4.29 3.29
CA LEU A 283 -21.45 5.04 2.18
C LEU A 283 -20.88 4.13 1.09
N PHE A 284 -20.76 2.83 1.35
CA PHE A 284 -20.24 1.88 0.39
C PHE A 284 -21.36 1.39 -0.55
N PRO A 285 -21.16 1.35 -1.87
CA PRO A 285 -22.16 0.81 -2.79
C PRO A 285 -22.54 -0.62 -2.43
N GLY A 286 -23.83 -0.89 -2.23
CA GLY A 286 -24.34 -2.18 -1.75
C GLY A 286 -24.18 -2.42 -0.24
N GLY A 287 -23.74 -1.40 0.50
CA GLY A 287 -23.70 -1.38 1.95
C GLY A 287 -22.81 -2.47 2.55
N GLU A 288 -23.20 -2.96 3.72
CA GLU A 288 -22.47 -4.00 4.45
C GLU A 288 -22.27 -5.28 3.63
N PHE A 289 -23.26 -5.67 2.82
CA PHE A 289 -23.20 -6.92 2.06
C PHE A 289 -22.11 -6.94 0.99
N GLU A 290 -21.89 -5.83 0.28
CA GLU A 290 -20.76 -5.69 -0.66
C GLU A 290 -19.46 -5.37 0.09
N GLY A 291 -19.50 -4.44 1.05
CA GLY A 291 -18.31 -4.01 1.79
C GLY A 291 -17.60 -5.16 2.52
N ARG A 292 -18.36 -6.08 3.13
CA ARG A 292 -17.81 -7.26 3.80
C ARG A 292 -17.13 -8.25 2.85
N ARG A 293 -17.43 -8.23 1.55
CA ARG A 293 -16.84 -9.14 0.56
C ARG A 293 -15.55 -8.63 -0.05
N ARG A 294 -15.23 -7.33 0.14
CA ARG A 294 -13.91 -6.80 -0.23
C ARG A 294 -12.83 -7.56 0.50
N THR A 295 -11.77 -7.91 -0.20
CA THR A 295 -10.66 -8.63 0.40
C THR A 295 -9.81 -7.67 1.22
N VAL A 296 -9.11 -8.19 2.24
CA VAL A 296 -8.08 -7.39 2.92
C VAL A 296 -7.01 -6.95 1.92
N MET A 297 -6.72 -7.78 0.92
CA MET A 297 -5.74 -7.47 -0.13
C MET A 297 -6.16 -6.28 -1.00
N ASP A 298 -7.46 -5.96 -1.08
CA ASP A 298 -7.97 -4.79 -1.82
C ASP A 298 -7.48 -3.46 -1.22
N PHE A 299 -6.99 -3.46 0.03
CA PHE A 299 -6.47 -2.24 0.70
C PHE A 299 -5.04 -2.40 1.25
N PHE A 300 -4.66 -3.60 1.67
CA PHE A 300 -3.34 -3.87 2.28
C PHE A 300 -2.33 -4.49 1.32
N GLY A 301 -2.79 -4.95 0.15
CA GLY A 301 -2.01 -5.71 -0.81
C GLY A 301 -1.37 -4.92 -1.94
N ASN A 302 -0.41 -5.51 -2.63
CA ASN A 302 -0.07 -5.05 -3.98
C ASN A 302 -1.15 -5.46 -4.99
N VAL A 303 -1.36 -4.64 -6.01
CA VAL A 303 -2.07 -5.04 -7.22
C VAL A 303 -1.04 -5.56 -8.21
N GLN A 304 -0.97 -6.88 -8.37
CA GLN A 304 -0.15 -7.50 -9.41
C GLN A 304 -1.00 -7.59 -10.68
N ASN A 305 -0.89 -6.62 -11.59
CA ASN A 305 -1.36 -6.82 -12.95
C ASN A 305 -0.41 -7.80 -13.62
N VAL A 306 -0.68 -9.10 -13.49
CA VAL A 306 -0.13 -10.06 -14.45
C VAL A 306 -0.98 -9.89 -15.69
N ASP A 307 -0.45 -9.20 -16.69
CA ASP A 307 -0.97 -9.31 -18.06
C ASP A 307 -0.77 -10.78 -18.49
N VAL A 308 -1.68 -11.64 -18.07
CA VAL A 308 -1.87 -12.92 -18.74
C VAL A 308 -2.50 -12.51 -20.05
N GLU A 309 -1.69 -12.45 -21.12
CA GLU A 309 -2.22 -12.49 -22.48
C GLU A 309 -3.12 -13.73 -22.54
N GLY A 310 -4.41 -13.47 -22.33
CA GLY A 310 -5.43 -14.48 -22.25
C GLY A 310 -5.52 -15.20 -23.59
N ASP A 311 -5.60 -16.51 -23.45
CA ASP A 311 -6.26 -17.53 -24.28
C ASP A 311 -7.39 -17.04 -25.22
N ASP A 312 -7.07 -16.12 -26.13
CA ASP A 312 -7.78 -15.93 -27.39
C ASP A 312 -7.09 -16.84 -28.40
N GLY A 313 -7.80 -17.90 -28.79
CA GLY A 313 -7.33 -19.04 -29.58
C GLY A 313 -6.79 -18.73 -30.98
N ASN A 314 -5.69 -17.98 -31.06
CA ASN A 314 -4.88 -17.78 -32.24
C ASN A 314 -3.40 -17.59 -31.85
N ALA A 315 -2.84 -18.60 -31.16
CA ALA A 315 -1.41 -18.66 -30.90
C ALA A 315 -0.64 -18.67 -32.23
N ASN A 316 -0.07 -17.53 -32.61
CA ASN A 316 0.89 -17.46 -33.70
C ASN A 316 2.08 -18.37 -33.33
N ALA A 317 2.33 -19.39 -34.16
CA ALA A 317 3.39 -20.38 -33.98
C ALA A 317 4.82 -19.81 -33.84
N THR A 318 4.98 -18.51 -34.04
CA THR A 318 6.22 -17.75 -33.81
C THR A 318 6.56 -17.57 -32.33
N ASP A 319 5.57 -17.49 -31.44
CA ASP A 319 5.81 -17.08 -30.05
C ASP A 319 6.24 -18.26 -29.15
N LEU A 320 5.67 -19.44 -29.38
CA LEU A 320 6.11 -20.71 -28.78
C LEU A 320 7.54 -21.11 -29.19
N ASN A 321 7.99 -20.65 -30.36
CA ASN A 321 9.37 -20.88 -30.81
C ASN A 321 10.33 -19.91 -30.14
N SER A 322 9.93 -18.65 -29.92
CA SER A 322 10.74 -17.67 -29.17
C SER A 322 10.97 -18.12 -27.73
N LEU A 323 9.91 -18.60 -27.05
CA LEU A 323 10.00 -19.09 -25.67
C LEU A 323 10.90 -20.34 -25.54
N LYS A 324 10.87 -21.22 -26.55
CA LYS A 324 11.77 -22.38 -26.61
C LYS A 324 13.22 -21.97 -26.86
N GLU A 325 13.44 -20.98 -27.72
CA GLU A 325 14.77 -20.43 -27.98
C GLU A 325 15.36 -19.78 -26.72
N ASP A 326 14.55 -19.04 -25.97
CA ASP A 326 14.94 -18.42 -24.70
C ASP A 326 15.23 -19.45 -23.60
N LEU A 327 14.40 -20.50 -23.47
CA LEU A 327 14.65 -21.60 -22.54
C LEU A 327 15.95 -22.35 -22.87
N VAL A 328 16.25 -22.54 -24.16
CA VAL A 328 17.51 -23.15 -24.61
C VAL A 328 18.70 -22.22 -24.35
N ALA A 329 18.54 -20.91 -24.51
CA ALA A 329 19.57 -19.93 -24.20
C ALA A 329 19.88 -19.90 -22.69
N ILE A 330 18.85 -19.92 -21.85
CA ILE A 330 18.98 -20.00 -20.39
C ILE A 330 19.66 -21.31 -19.98
N ALA A 331 19.26 -22.44 -20.56
CA ALA A 331 19.89 -23.73 -20.26
C ALA A 331 21.39 -23.75 -20.61
N LYS A 332 21.78 -23.12 -21.73
CA LYS A 332 23.19 -22.95 -22.10
C LYS A 332 23.95 -22.08 -21.11
N LEU A 333 23.38 -20.95 -20.69
CA LEU A 333 23.99 -20.06 -19.69
C LEU A 333 24.21 -20.78 -18.36
N VAL A 334 23.26 -21.61 -17.94
CA VAL A 334 23.38 -22.44 -16.72
C VAL A 334 24.48 -23.50 -16.85
N GLU A 335 24.61 -24.16 -18.00
CA GLU A 335 25.73 -25.08 -18.24
C GLU A 335 27.09 -24.36 -18.27
N GLU A 336 27.13 -23.16 -18.85
CA GLU A 336 28.34 -22.34 -18.93
C GLU A 336 28.78 -21.87 -17.54
N TRP A 337 27.82 -21.49 -16.68
CA TRP A 337 28.04 -21.21 -15.27
C TRP A 337 28.57 -22.42 -14.50
N LYS A 338 27.98 -23.61 -14.71
CA LYS A 338 28.45 -24.85 -14.09
C LYS A 338 29.86 -25.26 -14.52
N ARG A 339 30.29 -24.88 -15.73
CA ARG A 339 31.67 -25.11 -16.21
C ARG A 339 32.67 -24.09 -15.64
N GLN A 340 32.19 -22.96 -15.11
CA GLN A 340 33.02 -21.91 -14.52
C GLN A 340 33.17 -22.02 -12.99
N GLU A 341 32.68 -23.10 -12.35
CA GLU A 341 33.11 -23.47 -10.99
C GLU A 341 34.43 -24.25 -11.04
N PRO A 342 35.60 -23.65 -10.74
CA PRO A 342 36.78 -24.43 -10.40
C PRO A 342 36.57 -25.09 -9.03
N GLN A 343 36.81 -26.40 -8.98
CA GLN A 343 36.81 -27.24 -7.79
C GLN A 343 37.39 -26.54 -6.55
N ALA A 344 36.51 -26.16 -5.62
CA ALA A 344 36.84 -26.02 -4.22
C ALA A 344 35.89 -26.93 -3.44
N HIS A 345 36.47 -27.79 -2.60
CA HIS A 345 35.82 -28.69 -1.63
C HIS A 345 35.47 -30.10 -2.12
N LEU A 346 36.53 -30.87 -2.43
CA LEU A 346 36.58 -32.30 -2.10
C LEU A 346 37.89 -32.59 -1.36
N SER A 347 37.85 -32.57 -0.02
CA SER A 347 38.46 -33.57 0.89
C SER A 347 38.53 -33.05 2.32
N ARG A 348 37.86 -33.75 3.25
CA ARG A 348 38.47 -34.49 4.37
C ARG A 348 37.52 -34.58 5.59
N GLU A 349 37.06 -35.80 5.85
CA GLU A 349 36.51 -36.25 7.14
C GLU A 349 37.63 -36.29 8.21
N GLU A 350 37.37 -35.68 9.38
CA GLU A 350 37.68 -36.01 10.83
C GLU A 350 39.03 -36.70 11.24
N PRO A 351 39.50 -36.68 12.53
CA PRO A 351 38.86 -36.24 13.79
C PRO A 351 39.73 -35.39 14.78
N MET A 352 39.07 -34.99 15.87
CA MET A 352 39.54 -34.39 17.14
C MET A 352 40.90 -34.86 17.72
N SER A 353 41.71 -33.91 18.24
CA SER A 353 42.61 -34.12 19.41
C SER A 353 43.07 -32.79 20.04
N ASN A 354 43.10 -32.76 21.37
CA ASN A 354 43.57 -31.70 22.27
C ASN A 354 45.06 -31.33 22.06
N THR A 355 45.44 -30.07 22.36
CA THR A 355 46.37 -29.67 23.46
C THR A 355 46.88 -28.22 23.32
N THR A 356 46.90 -27.54 24.47
CA THR A 356 47.37 -26.22 24.95
C THR A 356 48.52 -25.42 24.30
N SER A 357 48.34 -24.09 24.41
CA SER A 357 49.26 -23.04 24.93
C SER A 357 50.06 -22.09 24.01
N GLU A 358 49.80 -20.80 24.27
CA GLU A 358 50.68 -19.60 24.33
C GLU A 358 51.07 -18.75 23.09
N LYS A 359 50.53 -17.52 23.14
CA LYS A 359 51.10 -16.17 22.90
C LYS A 359 51.74 -15.78 21.56
N GLY A 360 51.18 -14.70 20.98
CA GLY A 360 51.87 -13.73 20.12
C GLY A 360 50.91 -12.73 19.48
N GLU A 361 50.89 -11.48 19.94
CA GLU A 361 50.18 -10.35 19.31
C GLU A 361 50.78 -9.99 17.95
N GLN A 362 49.93 -9.74 16.94
CA GLN A 362 50.25 -8.73 15.91
C GLN A 362 49.00 -8.22 15.17
N HIS A 363 48.88 -6.89 15.16
CA HIS A 363 47.93 -6.11 14.38
C HIS A 363 48.02 -6.42 12.88
N THR A 364 46.89 -6.61 12.19
CA THR A 364 46.75 -6.24 10.77
C THR A 364 45.31 -5.83 10.44
N ALA A 365 45.21 -4.78 9.64
CA ALA A 365 44.00 -4.09 9.22
C ALA A 365 43.11 -4.94 8.29
N SER A 366 41.79 -4.77 8.42
CA SER A 366 40.78 -5.36 7.53
C SER A 366 40.75 -4.63 6.17
N PRO A 367 40.71 -5.33 5.02
CA PRO A 367 40.73 -4.72 3.71
C PRO A 367 39.35 -4.22 3.27
N TYR A 368 39.34 -2.97 2.80
CA TYR A 368 38.24 -2.31 2.09
C TYR A 368 37.77 -3.13 0.87
N HIS A 369 36.46 -3.36 0.77
CA HIS A 369 35.82 -3.83 -0.47
C HIS A 369 35.73 -2.69 -1.49
N ARG A 370 36.37 -2.86 -2.66
CA ARG A 370 36.19 -2.01 -3.85
C ARG A 370 34.98 -2.50 -4.64
N TYR A 371 34.05 -1.59 -4.94
CA TYR A 371 33.02 -1.78 -5.96
C TYR A 371 33.65 -1.73 -7.37
N PRO A 372 33.22 -2.58 -8.32
CA PRO A 372 33.66 -2.47 -9.70
C PRO A 372 33.03 -1.23 -10.36
N GLY A 373 33.87 -0.42 -10.98
CA GLY A 373 33.48 0.80 -11.69
C GLY A 373 32.75 0.54 -13.02
N ALA A 374 32.05 1.56 -13.49
CA ALA A 374 31.19 1.56 -14.68
C ALA A 374 31.90 1.04 -15.94
N MET A 375 31.23 0.12 -16.63
CA MET A 375 31.66 -0.44 -17.91
C MET A 375 31.31 0.52 -19.06
N LYS A 376 32.28 0.76 -19.94
CA LYS A 376 32.18 1.68 -21.08
C LYS A 376 31.32 1.03 -22.18
N MET A 377 30.23 1.68 -22.61
CA MET A 377 29.40 1.22 -23.74
C MET A 377 30.13 1.39 -25.08
N ASP A 378 29.95 0.41 -25.96
CA ASP A 378 30.45 0.38 -27.33
C ASP A 378 29.54 1.21 -28.27
N ASP A 379 30.15 2.10 -29.06
CA ASP A 379 29.50 3.15 -29.87
C ASP A 379 28.90 2.64 -31.21
N SER A 380 28.78 1.31 -31.40
CA SER A 380 28.41 0.73 -32.70
C SER A 380 26.89 0.65 -32.98
N ARG A 381 26.01 0.95 -32.02
CA ARG A 381 24.53 0.79 -32.12
C ARG A 381 23.72 2.09 -32.25
N SER A 382 24.36 3.26 -32.28
CA SER A 382 23.65 4.56 -32.23
C SER A 382 22.88 4.91 -33.52
N TRP A 383 23.38 4.53 -34.69
CA TRP A 383 22.81 4.96 -35.97
C TRP A 383 21.53 4.22 -36.39
N SER A 384 21.40 2.93 -36.05
CA SER A 384 20.17 2.16 -36.37
C SER A 384 18.98 2.66 -35.57
N ASN A 385 19.19 3.02 -34.31
CA ASN A 385 18.13 3.50 -33.42
C ASN A 385 17.67 4.92 -33.81
N GLN A 386 18.58 5.74 -34.33
CA GLN A 386 18.24 7.06 -34.89
C GLN A 386 17.43 6.94 -36.19
N LEU A 387 17.74 5.96 -37.05
CA LEU A 387 16.98 5.71 -38.28
C LEU A 387 15.57 5.18 -38.01
N ILE A 388 15.40 4.34 -36.99
CA ILE A 388 14.08 3.86 -36.54
C ILE A 388 13.27 5.02 -35.94
N GLY A 389 13.91 5.89 -35.14
CA GLY A 389 13.24 7.09 -34.61
C GLY A 389 12.78 8.04 -35.72
N LEU A 390 13.60 8.23 -36.77
CA LEU A 390 13.25 9.09 -37.89
C LEU A 390 12.08 8.53 -38.71
N SER A 391 12.04 7.21 -38.94
CA SER A 391 10.95 6.58 -39.70
C SER A 391 9.61 6.68 -38.97
N VAL A 392 9.58 6.46 -37.65
CA VAL A 392 8.38 6.59 -36.83
C VAL A 392 7.83 8.03 -36.85
N LEU A 393 8.70 9.03 -36.72
CA LEU A 393 8.30 10.44 -36.76
C LEU A 393 7.75 10.85 -38.14
N THR A 394 8.36 10.38 -39.23
CA THR A 394 7.82 10.63 -40.58
C THR A 394 6.48 9.95 -40.82
N SER A 395 6.27 8.77 -40.23
CA SER A 395 5.01 8.01 -40.34
C SER A 395 3.88 8.72 -39.60
N LEU A 396 4.15 9.18 -38.37
CA LEU A 396 3.19 9.93 -37.56
C LEU A 396 2.84 11.29 -38.18
N GLY A 397 3.83 11.98 -38.76
CA GLY A 397 3.61 13.23 -39.51
C GLY A 397 2.72 13.03 -40.74
N ALA A 398 2.90 11.94 -41.48
CA ALA A 398 2.07 11.60 -42.64
C ALA A 398 0.63 11.26 -42.25
N VAL A 399 0.44 10.50 -41.16
CA VAL A 399 -0.90 10.16 -40.63
C VAL A 399 -1.64 11.41 -40.12
N TRP A 400 -0.94 12.30 -39.41
CA TRP A 400 -1.52 13.56 -38.94
C TRP A 400 -1.92 14.47 -40.10
N PHE A 401 -1.06 14.58 -41.12
CA PHE A 401 -1.35 15.38 -42.31
C PHE A 401 -2.55 14.82 -43.09
N ALA A 402 -2.61 13.50 -43.30
CA ALA A 402 -3.74 12.85 -43.94
C ALA A 402 -5.05 13.06 -43.17
N GLY A 403 -5.04 12.94 -41.84
CA GLY A 403 -6.20 13.25 -40.99
C GLY A 403 -6.65 14.71 -41.06
N SER A 404 -5.70 15.65 -41.18
CA SER A 404 -6.00 17.09 -41.28
C SER A 404 -6.61 17.50 -42.64
N VAL A 405 -6.27 16.78 -43.71
CA VAL A 405 -6.77 17.03 -45.07
C VAL A 405 -8.11 16.32 -45.31
N LEU A 406 -8.30 15.13 -44.75
CA LEU A 406 -9.56 14.37 -44.86
C LEU A 406 -10.67 14.86 -43.90
N GLY A 407 -10.32 15.54 -42.80
CA GLY A 407 -11.28 16.11 -41.85
C GLY A 407 -11.94 17.42 -42.28
N LYS A 408 -11.74 17.88 -43.52
CA LYS A 408 -12.31 19.13 -44.06
C LYS A 408 -13.18 18.95 -45.32
N SER A 409 -13.59 17.73 -45.66
CA SER A 409 -14.55 17.49 -46.75
C SER A 409 -15.93 17.08 -46.26
#